data_AF-A0A0H5QJF8-F1
#
_entry.id   AF-A0A0H5QJF8-F1
#
_cell.length_a   1.000
_cell.length_b   1.000
_cell.length_c   1.000
_cell.angle_alpha   90.00
_cell.angle_beta   90.00
_cell.angle_gamma   90.00
#
_symmetry.space_group_name_H-M   'P 1'
#
loop_
_entity.id
_entity.type
_entity.pdbx_description
1 polymer ?
#
loop_
_entity_poly.entity_id
_entity_poly.type
_entity_poly.pdbx_seq_one_letter_code
_entity_poly.pdbx_strand_id
1 'polypeptide(L)'
;PNYGWPCMEGPEPMPGFAALNLQLCKDLPLASLTPPQYSYRHRVPLPGVPESEASLCDAPEASPTGLLFYTGYPAAWKNTMFLVEGSKRCVFYFERQNGTSGEPDMTKLRTFMYNPDVLPTGQKEGQYVDIQQGPNGEIYVIDIYFGKVFKITYIGAGAQVQKATESQAHSYHLFSVAVALVASIAFFALQ
;
A
#
# COMPACT_ATOMS: atom_id res chain seq x y z
N PRO A 1 5.02 -2.66 -26.46
CA PRO A 1 6.45 -2.83 -26.10
C PRO A 1 6.55 -3.59 -24.77
N ASN A 2 7.47 -4.54 -24.64
CA ASN A 2 7.71 -5.28 -23.38
C ASN A 2 8.78 -4.59 -22.51
N TYR A 3 9.11 -3.33 -22.80
CA TYR A 3 10.04 -2.49 -22.03
C TYR A 3 11.42 -3.11 -21.81
N GLY A 4 11.85 -4.03 -22.69
CA GLY A 4 13.14 -4.71 -22.60
C GLY A 4 13.12 -6.01 -21.78
N TRP A 5 11.97 -6.45 -21.28
CA TRP A 5 11.86 -7.73 -20.57
C TRP A 5 12.19 -8.90 -21.50
N PRO A 6 12.93 -9.95 -21.05
CA PRO A 6 13.45 -10.14 -19.70
C PRO A 6 14.86 -9.56 -19.48
N CYS A 7 15.47 -8.95 -20.49
CA CYS A 7 16.86 -8.52 -20.47
C CYS A 7 17.09 -7.28 -19.59
N MET A 8 16.06 -6.46 -19.40
CA MET A 8 16.10 -5.25 -18.59
C MET A 8 15.18 -5.39 -17.36
N GLU A 9 15.66 -4.92 -16.22
CA GLU A 9 14.89 -4.74 -14.99
C GLU A 9 15.05 -3.29 -14.52
N GLY A 10 13.99 -2.50 -14.72
CA GLY A 10 14.09 -1.05 -14.60
C GLY A 10 15.03 -0.47 -15.67
N PRO A 11 15.97 0.44 -15.32
CA PRO A 11 16.89 1.04 -16.28
C PRO A 11 18.14 0.17 -16.55
N GLU A 12 18.32 -0.93 -15.82
CA GLU A 12 19.55 -1.74 -15.85
C GLU A 12 19.32 -3.13 -16.47
N PRO A 13 20.38 -3.77 -17.01
CA PRO A 13 20.31 -5.17 -17.39
C PRO A 13 19.97 -6.07 -16.20
N MET A 14 19.02 -6.99 -16.36
CA MET A 14 18.65 -7.97 -15.35
C MET A 14 19.80 -8.98 -15.18
N PRO A 15 20.48 -9.06 -14.01
CA PRO A 15 21.71 -9.86 -13.87
C PRO A 15 21.53 -11.33 -14.23
N GLY A 16 20.38 -11.92 -13.88
CA GLY A 16 20.07 -13.32 -14.19
C GLY A 16 20.05 -13.62 -15.69
N PHE A 17 19.47 -12.74 -16.51
CA PHE A 17 19.42 -12.94 -17.98
C PHE A 17 20.71 -12.50 -18.66
N ALA A 18 21.37 -11.46 -18.14
CA ALA A 18 22.68 -11.04 -18.64
C ALA A 18 23.71 -12.17 -18.53
N ALA A 19 23.71 -12.92 -17.41
CA ALA A 19 24.62 -14.04 -17.19
C ALA A 19 24.42 -15.21 -18.17
N LEU A 20 23.22 -15.37 -18.74
CA LEU A 20 22.91 -16.42 -19.72
C LEU A 20 23.44 -16.10 -21.14
N ASN A 21 23.97 -14.89 -21.37
CA ASN A 21 24.59 -14.48 -22.62
C ASN A 21 23.70 -14.69 -23.87
N LEU A 22 22.39 -14.54 -23.70
CA LEU A 22 21.38 -14.81 -24.74
C LEU A 22 21.51 -13.82 -25.89
N GLN A 23 21.43 -14.33 -27.13
CA GLN A 23 21.49 -13.50 -28.32
C GLN A 23 20.35 -12.46 -28.35
N LEU A 24 19.16 -12.84 -27.87
CA LEU A 24 18.01 -11.95 -27.70
C LEU A 24 18.36 -10.65 -26.92
N CYS A 25 19.19 -10.74 -25.87
CA CYS A 25 19.55 -9.57 -25.07
C CYS A 25 20.66 -8.72 -25.71
N LYS A 26 21.51 -9.33 -26.55
CA LYS A 26 22.54 -8.61 -27.31
C LYS A 26 21.95 -7.81 -28.45
N ASP A 27 20.95 -8.39 -29.11
CA ASP A 27 20.27 -7.77 -30.25
C ASP A 27 19.21 -6.76 -29.80
N LEU A 28 18.98 -6.61 -28.49
CA LEU A 28 17.98 -5.69 -27.95
C LEU A 28 18.40 -4.23 -28.21
N PRO A 29 17.63 -3.47 -29.01
CA PRO A 29 17.95 -2.09 -29.32
C PRO A 29 17.58 -1.18 -28.14
N LEU A 30 18.51 -1.01 -27.19
CA LEU A 30 18.28 -0.26 -25.94
C LEU A 30 17.74 1.16 -26.15
N ALA A 31 18.21 1.85 -27.20
CA ALA A 31 17.76 3.21 -27.52
C ALA A 31 16.28 3.30 -27.96
N SER A 32 15.67 2.17 -28.33
CA SER A 32 14.24 2.10 -28.69
C SER A 32 13.34 1.77 -27.51
N LEU A 33 13.92 1.43 -26.34
CA LEU A 33 13.15 1.11 -25.15
C LEU A 33 12.68 2.39 -24.48
N THR A 34 11.44 2.37 -24.01
CA THR A 34 10.91 3.42 -23.13
C THR A 34 11.40 3.14 -21.71
N PRO A 35 12.19 4.03 -21.09
CA PRO A 35 12.66 3.84 -19.72
C PRO A 35 11.51 3.96 -18.71
N PRO A 36 11.63 3.31 -17.54
CA PRO A 36 10.66 3.51 -16.47
C PRO A 36 10.67 4.97 -15.99
N GLN A 37 9.50 5.49 -15.64
CA GLN A 37 9.37 6.82 -15.02
C GLN A 37 9.85 6.82 -13.55
N TYR A 38 9.70 5.68 -12.88
CA TYR A 38 10.16 5.45 -11.53
C TYR A 38 10.68 4.03 -11.41
N SER A 39 11.85 3.85 -10.80
CA SER A 39 12.48 2.55 -10.58
C SER A 39 13.19 2.54 -9.24
N TYR A 40 13.14 1.41 -8.56
CA TYR A 40 13.75 1.21 -7.26
C TYR A 40 14.22 -0.24 -7.13
N ARG A 41 15.05 -0.51 -6.11
CA ARG A 41 15.67 -1.82 -5.91
C ARG A 41 15.27 -2.40 -4.56
N HIS A 42 15.42 -3.70 -4.42
CA HIS A 42 15.35 -4.34 -3.12
C HIS A 42 16.50 -3.85 -2.23
N ARG A 43 16.31 -3.91 -0.92
CA ARG A 43 17.31 -3.68 0.14
C ARG A 43 17.83 -2.24 0.24
N VAL A 44 17.23 -1.32 -0.50
CA VAL A 44 17.50 0.12 -0.41
C VAL A 44 16.22 0.88 -0.07
N PRO A 45 16.34 2.09 0.52
CA PRO A 45 15.21 3.01 0.63
C PRO A 45 14.65 3.36 -0.76
N LEU A 46 13.35 3.67 -0.81
CA LEU A 46 12.73 4.13 -2.05
C LEU A 46 13.30 5.52 -2.44
N PRO A 47 13.72 5.74 -3.70
CA PRO A 47 14.16 7.04 -4.16
C PRO A 47 13.07 8.10 -3.97
N GLY A 48 13.48 9.29 -3.53
CA GLY A 48 12.58 10.44 -3.35
C GLY A 48 11.84 10.49 -2.01
N VAL A 49 11.98 9.48 -1.14
CA VAL A 49 11.50 9.55 0.24
C VAL A 49 12.43 10.44 1.07
N PRO A 50 11.92 11.48 1.77
CA PRO A 50 12.74 12.30 2.67
C PRO A 50 13.38 11.47 3.78
N GLU A 51 14.60 11.82 4.18
CA GLU A 51 15.32 11.13 5.27
C GLU A 51 14.53 11.10 6.58
N SER A 52 13.75 12.16 6.85
CA SER A 52 12.85 12.24 8.02
C SER A 52 11.76 11.16 8.05
N GLU A 53 11.46 10.53 6.91
CA GLU A 53 10.45 9.48 6.78
C GLU A 53 11.06 8.09 6.54
N ALA A 54 12.38 8.00 6.35
CA ALA A 54 13.05 6.77 5.93
C ALA A 54 12.88 5.61 6.92
N SER A 55 12.73 5.90 8.21
CA SER A 55 12.55 4.91 9.27
C SER A 55 11.10 4.45 9.46
N LEU A 56 10.12 5.08 8.79
CA LEU A 56 8.70 4.71 8.93
C LEU A 56 8.40 3.38 8.23
N CYS A 57 9.10 3.11 7.13
CA CYS A 57 8.85 2.00 6.21
C CYS A 57 10.04 1.02 6.22
N ASP A 58 10.30 0.45 7.39
CA ASP A 58 11.52 -0.29 7.70
C ASP A 58 11.40 -1.77 7.36
N ALA A 59 11.45 -2.09 6.06
CA ALA A 59 11.71 -3.45 5.60
C ALA A 59 12.73 -3.46 4.45
N PRO A 60 13.63 -4.46 4.40
CA PRO A 60 14.68 -4.49 3.40
C PRO A 60 14.11 -4.74 2.00
N GLU A 61 13.19 -5.68 1.84
CA GLU A 61 12.69 -6.06 0.52
C GLU A 61 11.72 -5.02 -0.07
N ALA A 62 11.42 -5.18 -1.36
CA ALA A 62 10.50 -4.33 -2.09
C ALA A 62 9.54 -5.20 -2.92
N SER A 63 8.27 -4.84 -2.96
CA SER A 63 7.22 -5.41 -3.79
C SER A 63 6.15 -4.34 -4.07
N PRO A 64 6.07 -3.77 -5.29
CA PRO A 64 4.93 -2.95 -5.67
C PRO A 64 3.69 -3.84 -5.70
N THR A 65 2.66 -3.47 -4.94
CA THR A 65 1.44 -4.27 -4.86
C THR A 65 0.19 -3.53 -5.30
N GLY A 66 0.22 -2.21 -5.38
CA GLY A 66 -0.95 -1.42 -5.76
C GLY A 66 -0.58 -0.03 -6.26
N LEU A 67 -1.44 0.52 -7.12
CA LEU A 67 -1.32 1.86 -7.70
C LEU A 67 -2.71 2.47 -7.80
N LEU A 68 -2.85 3.76 -7.44
CA LEU A 68 -4.11 4.49 -7.57
C LEU A 68 -3.86 5.92 -8.05
N PHE A 69 -4.45 6.29 -9.18
CA PHE A 69 -4.60 7.68 -9.60
C PHE A 69 -5.89 8.25 -9.00
N TYR A 70 -5.76 9.02 -7.95
CA TYR A 70 -6.88 9.47 -7.14
C TYR A 70 -7.51 10.75 -7.68
N THR A 71 -8.83 10.76 -7.79
CA THR A 71 -9.60 11.88 -8.36
C THR A 71 -10.63 12.49 -7.40
N GLY A 72 -10.77 11.92 -6.20
CA GLY A 72 -11.79 12.26 -5.21
C GLY A 72 -11.48 13.48 -4.34
N TYR A 73 -12.04 13.48 -3.13
CA TYR A 73 -11.90 14.51 -2.10
C TYR A 73 -11.18 13.97 -0.86
N PRO A 74 -10.28 14.74 -0.24
CA PRO A 74 -10.19 16.20 -0.28
C PRO A 74 -9.36 16.72 -1.46
N ALA A 75 -9.48 18.02 -1.73
CA ALA A 75 -8.63 18.72 -2.70
C ALA A 75 -7.12 18.51 -2.43
N ALA A 76 -6.74 18.27 -1.17
CA ALA A 76 -5.36 17.98 -0.79
C ALA A 76 -4.79 16.71 -1.45
N TRP A 77 -5.62 15.68 -1.68
CA TRP A 77 -5.19 14.42 -2.32
C TRP A 77 -5.62 14.31 -3.77
N LYS A 78 -6.46 15.23 -4.25
CA LYS A 78 -6.94 15.22 -5.63
C LYS A 78 -5.77 15.25 -6.62
N ASN A 79 -5.88 14.43 -7.66
CA ASN A 79 -4.88 14.24 -8.72
C ASN A 79 -3.52 13.76 -8.18
N THR A 80 -3.54 12.95 -7.13
CA THR A 80 -2.35 12.32 -6.55
C THR A 80 -2.24 10.87 -7.03
N MET A 81 -1.01 10.43 -7.32
CA MET A 81 -0.70 9.03 -7.57
C MET A 81 -0.21 8.38 -6.29
N PHE A 82 -0.93 7.35 -5.83
CA PHE A 82 -0.53 6.51 -4.71
C PHE A 82 0.18 5.24 -5.20
N LEU A 83 1.16 4.79 -4.43
CA LEU A 83 1.92 3.56 -4.61
C LEU A 83 1.87 2.73 -3.34
N VAL A 84 1.44 1.48 -3.44
CA VAL A 84 1.47 0.52 -2.33
C VAL A 84 2.73 -0.31 -2.45
N GLU A 85 3.50 -0.33 -1.37
CA GLU A 85 4.75 -1.07 -1.25
C GLU A 85 4.59 -2.08 -0.11
N GLY A 86 4.18 -3.28 -0.49
CA GLY A 86 3.76 -4.31 0.47
C GLY A 86 4.90 -4.82 1.33
N SER A 87 6.11 -4.97 0.77
CA SER A 87 7.28 -5.42 1.53
C SER A 87 7.73 -4.35 2.53
N LYS A 88 7.76 -3.08 2.12
CA LYS A 88 8.09 -1.91 2.95
C LYS A 88 7.01 -1.59 3.99
N ARG A 89 5.84 -2.22 3.87
CA ARG A 89 4.66 -2.06 4.72
C ARG A 89 4.10 -0.65 4.75
N CYS A 90 4.10 0.00 3.59
CA CYS A 90 3.69 1.39 3.46
C CYS A 90 2.86 1.64 2.20
N VAL A 91 2.00 2.65 2.29
CA VAL A 91 1.45 3.35 1.14
C VAL A 91 2.16 4.68 1.03
N PHE A 92 2.60 5.01 -0.18
CA PHE A 92 3.24 6.26 -0.53
C PHE A 92 2.36 7.05 -1.49
N TYR A 93 2.68 8.32 -1.65
CA TYR A 93 2.17 9.14 -2.73
C TYR A 93 3.28 10.00 -3.34
N PHE A 94 3.18 10.25 -4.64
CA PHE A 94 4.03 11.22 -5.32
C PHE A 94 3.46 12.62 -5.14
N GLU A 95 4.28 13.57 -4.72
CA GLU A 95 3.90 14.98 -4.79
C GLU A 95 3.67 15.36 -6.26
N ARG A 96 2.85 16.39 -6.49
CA ARG A 96 2.57 16.87 -7.84
C ARG A 96 3.67 17.81 -8.30
N GLN A 97 4.01 17.74 -9.57
CA GLN A 97 4.88 18.74 -10.19
C GLN A 97 4.22 20.12 -10.11
N ASN A 98 4.99 21.13 -9.70
CA ASN A 98 4.52 22.50 -9.58
C ASN A 98 3.98 23.02 -10.92
N GLY A 99 2.80 23.64 -10.88
CA GLY A 99 2.19 24.25 -12.07
C GLY A 99 1.58 23.25 -13.07
N THR A 100 1.54 21.96 -12.76
CA THR A 100 0.89 20.93 -13.60
C THR A 100 -0.52 20.60 -13.10
N SER A 101 -1.33 19.97 -13.94
CA SER A 101 -2.69 19.51 -13.57
C SER A 101 -2.72 18.19 -12.79
N GLY A 102 -1.58 17.72 -12.25
CA GLY A 102 -1.51 16.50 -11.45
C GLY A 102 -0.48 15.49 -11.90
N GLU A 103 0.55 15.91 -12.66
CA GLU A 103 1.62 15.00 -13.02
C GLU A 103 2.45 14.68 -11.77
N PRO A 104 2.72 13.39 -11.46
CA PRO A 104 3.56 13.03 -10.32
C PRO A 104 4.99 13.51 -10.54
N ASP A 105 5.57 14.10 -9.49
CA ASP A 105 7.00 14.38 -9.39
C ASP A 105 7.68 13.11 -8.90
N MET A 106 8.25 12.33 -9.82
CA MET A 106 8.89 11.03 -9.54
C MET A 106 10.10 11.13 -8.58
N THR A 107 10.54 12.36 -8.24
CA THR A 107 11.62 12.62 -7.28
C THR A 107 11.13 12.93 -5.87
N LYS A 108 9.81 13.09 -5.66
CA LYS A 108 9.22 13.48 -4.38
C LYS A 108 8.15 12.49 -3.95
N LEU A 109 8.59 11.47 -3.23
CA LEU A 109 7.73 10.44 -2.68
C LEU A 109 7.51 10.70 -1.19
N ARG A 110 6.27 10.63 -0.73
CA ARG A 110 5.89 10.88 0.67
C ARG A 110 5.11 9.72 1.24
N THR A 111 5.30 9.45 2.52
CA THR A 111 4.59 8.39 3.24
C THR A 111 3.14 8.83 3.47
N PHE A 112 2.19 8.03 2.99
CA PHE A 112 0.76 8.26 3.17
C PHE A 112 0.22 7.47 4.37
N MET A 113 0.58 6.20 4.46
CA MET A 113 0.07 5.26 5.45
C MET A 113 1.16 4.28 5.84
N TYR A 114 1.30 4.06 7.14
CA TYR A 114 2.17 3.04 7.75
C TYR A 114 1.58 2.63 9.09
N ASN A 115 2.00 1.50 9.64
CA ASN A 115 1.66 1.08 10.99
C ASN A 115 2.93 0.95 11.85
N PRO A 116 3.11 1.79 12.91
CA PRO A 116 4.25 1.69 13.81
C PRO A 116 4.13 0.55 14.83
N ASP A 117 2.92 0.00 15.02
CA ASP A 117 2.65 -0.97 16.07
C ASP A 117 3.38 -2.29 15.80
N VAL A 118 3.99 -2.84 16.86
CA VAL A 118 4.55 -4.19 16.88
C VAL A 118 3.59 -5.05 17.69
N LEU A 119 3.07 -6.11 17.08
CA LEU A 119 2.20 -7.06 17.76
C LEU A 119 2.97 -7.84 18.83
N PRO A 120 2.29 -8.43 19.83
CA PRO A 120 2.94 -9.28 20.84
C PRO A 120 3.74 -10.45 20.24
N THR A 121 3.43 -10.86 19.01
CA THR A 121 4.17 -11.89 18.26
C THR A 121 5.50 -11.40 17.69
N GLY A 122 5.82 -10.11 17.82
CA GLY A 122 6.97 -9.45 17.18
C GLY A 122 6.75 -9.08 15.71
N GLN A 123 5.58 -9.40 15.15
CA GLN A 123 5.23 -9.04 13.78
C GLN A 123 4.73 -7.58 13.71
N LYS A 124 4.90 -6.93 12.56
CA LYS A 124 4.27 -5.63 12.28
C LYS A 124 3.24 -5.81 11.17
N GLU A 125 2.13 -5.12 11.31
CA GLU A 125 1.10 -5.04 10.28
C GLU A 125 1.56 -4.16 9.11
N GLY A 126 0.81 -4.20 8.03
CA GLY A 126 1.00 -3.34 6.88
C GLY A 126 1.41 -4.06 5.61
N GLN A 127 1.15 -5.36 5.48
CA GLN A 127 1.41 -6.10 4.25
C GLN A 127 0.34 -5.76 3.20
N TYR A 128 0.31 -4.49 2.80
CA TYR A 128 -0.73 -3.92 1.96
C TYR A 128 -0.61 -4.47 0.53
N VAL A 129 -1.73 -4.89 -0.06
CA VAL A 129 -1.72 -5.50 -1.40
C VAL A 129 -2.63 -4.86 -2.44
N ASP A 130 -3.48 -3.92 -2.05
CA ASP A 130 -4.27 -3.14 -3.01
C ASP A 130 -4.70 -1.81 -2.37
N ILE A 131 -5.00 -0.84 -3.23
CA ILE A 131 -5.55 0.46 -2.88
C ILE A 131 -6.62 0.86 -3.89
N GLN A 132 -7.81 1.24 -3.41
CA GLN A 132 -8.95 1.58 -4.27
C GLN A 132 -9.65 2.83 -3.81
N GLN A 133 -10.16 3.61 -4.77
CA GLN A 133 -11.08 4.70 -4.51
C GLN A 133 -12.52 4.18 -4.53
N GLY A 134 -13.24 4.37 -3.44
CA GLY A 134 -14.68 4.11 -3.37
C GLY A 134 -15.51 5.20 -4.07
N PRO A 135 -16.80 4.95 -4.33
CA PRO A 135 -17.68 5.88 -5.04
C PRO A 135 -17.86 7.23 -4.33
N ASN A 136 -17.67 7.26 -3.00
CA ASN A 136 -17.77 8.49 -2.20
C ASN A 136 -16.44 9.26 -2.10
N GLY A 137 -15.39 8.81 -2.81
CA GLY A 137 -14.04 9.38 -2.71
C GLY A 137 -13.22 8.87 -1.52
N GLU A 138 -13.77 8.01 -0.66
CA GLU A 138 -12.99 7.33 0.38
C GLU A 138 -11.93 6.41 -0.23
N ILE A 139 -10.78 6.27 0.41
CA ILE A 139 -9.71 5.35 -0.02
C ILE A 139 -9.77 4.10 0.84
N TYR A 140 -9.65 2.94 0.21
CA TYR A 140 -9.57 1.65 0.88
C TYR A 140 -8.22 1.00 0.59
N VAL A 141 -7.58 0.44 1.62
CA VAL A 141 -6.33 -0.30 1.52
C VAL A 141 -6.51 -1.66 2.19
N ILE A 142 -6.02 -2.74 1.58
CA ILE A 142 -6.16 -4.08 2.14
C ILE A 142 -4.82 -4.64 2.59
N ASP A 143 -4.77 -5.28 3.76
CA ASP A 143 -3.63 -6.05 4.26
C ASP A 143 -3.98 -7.54 4.18
N ILE A 144 -3.23 -8.26 3.35
CA ILE A 144 -3.49 -9.68 3.10
C ILE A 144 -3.05 -10.57 4.24
N TYR A 145 -2.02 -10.16 4.99
CA TYR A 145 -1.42 -11.02 6.02
C TYR A 145 -2.29 -11.05 7.27
N PHE A 146 -2.91 -9.92 7.60
CA PHE A 146 -3.81 -9.78 8.75
C PHE A 146 -5.29 -9.77 8.39
N GLY A 147 -5.64 -9.89 7.10
CA GLY A 147 -7.02 -9.97 6.64
C GLY A 147 -7.82 -8.69 6.91
N LYS A 148 -7.18 -7.52 6.86
CA LYS A 148 -7.79 -6.23 7.21
C LYS A 148 -8.11 -5.40 5.98
N VAL A 149 -9.21 -4.65 6.08
CA VAL A 149 -9.53 -3.56 5.15
C VAL A 149 -9.51 -2.25 5.94
N PHE A 150 -8.69 -1.32 5.49
CA PHE A 150 -8.55 0.00 6.06
C PHE A 150 -9.32 0.99 5.21
N LYS A 151 -10.24 1.74 5.83
CA LYS A 151 -10.89 2.89 5.22
C LYS A 151 -10.21 4.18 5.68
N ILE A 152 -9.69 4.95 4.74
CA ILE A 152 -9.03 6.22 5.00
C ILE A 152 -10.04 7.34 4.82
N THR A 153 -10.35 8.01 5.94
CA THR A 153 -11.29 9.14 5.98
C THR A 153 -10.52 10.43 6.18
N TYR A 154 -10.79 11.43 5.36
CA TYR A 154 -10.29 12.78 5.59
C TYR A 154 -11.10 13.49 6.67
N ILE A 155 -10.42 14.01 7.69
CA ILE A 155 -11.04 14.65 8.85
C ILE A 155 -10.63 16.13 9.03
N GLY A 156 -10.07 16.76 7.98
CA GLY A 156 -9.71 18.17 7.96
C GLY A 156 -8.19 18.45 7.99
N ALA A 157 -7.80 19.67 7.63
CA ALA A 157 -6.40 20.12 7.67
C ALA A 157 -6.00 20.38 9.14
N GLY A 158 -5.06 19.57 9.66
CA GLY A 158 -4.57 19.68 11.04
C GLY A 158 -4.87 18.46 11.92
N ALA A 159 -5.58 17.46 11.40
CA ALA A 159 -5.77 16.22 12.13
C ALA A 159 -4.58 15.26 11.93
N GLN A 160 -4.09 14.72 13.03
CA GLN A 160 -3.10 13.63 13.04
C GLN A 160 -3.68 12.40 12.32
N VAL A 161 -2.83 11.61 11.66
CA VAL A 161 -3.20 10.32 11.05
C VAL A 161 -3.99 9.52 12.09
N GLN A 162 -5.30 9.39 11.91
CA GLN A 162 -6.10 8.56 12.80
C GLN A 162 -5.76 7.11 12.48
N LYS A 163 -5.49 6.33 13.54
CA LYS A 163 -5.38 4.88 13.45
C LYS A 163 -6.62 4.38 12.72
N ALA A 164 -6.40 3.69 11.60
CA ALA A 164 -7.50 3.15 10.83
C ALA A 164 -8.36 2.27 11.74
N THR A 165 -9.61 2.68 11.94
CA THR A 165 -10.54 1.99 12.82
C THR A 165 -11.16 0.86 12.02
N GLU A 166 -11.04 -0.35 12.53
CA GLU A 166 -11.64 -1.54 11.95
C GLU A 166 -13.16 -1.33 11.87
N SER A 167 -13.72 -1.34 10.65
CA SER A 167 -15.12 -1.71 10.52
C SER A 167 -15.15 -3.22 10.73
N GLN A 168 -15.90 -3.71 11.72
CA GLN A 168 -16.14 -5.14 11.90
C GLN A 168 -16.57 -5.74 10.55
N ALA A 169 -15.62 -6.37 9.85
CA ALA A 169 -15.97 -7.31 8.81
C ALA A 169 -16.53 -8.51 9.58
N HIS A 170 -17.82 -8.76 9.46
CA HIS A 170 -18.43 -9.99 9.96
C HIS A 170 -17.60 -11.17 9.44
N SER A 171 -16.81 -11.76 10.33
CA SER A 171 -16.14 -13.02 10.08
C SER A 171 -17.25 -14.07 10.01
N TYR A 172 -17.62 -14.47 8.79
CA TYR A 172 -18.47 -15.64 8.57
C TYR A 172 -17.68 -16.92 8.84
N HIS A 173 -17.22 -17.10 10.07
CA HIS A 173 -16.79 -18.40 10.57
C HIS A 173 -17.16 -18.48 12.05
N LEU A 174 -18.39 -18.93 12.30
CA LEU A 174 -18.78 -19.90 13.34
C LEU A 174 -20.31 -20.06 13.28
N PHE A 175 -20.77 -21.18 12.70
CA PHE A 175 -22.11 -21.70 12.93
C PHE A 175 -22.21 -22.09 14.42
N SER A 176 -22.58 -21.15 15.27
CA SER A 176 -23.01 -21.45 16.63
C SER A 176 -24.54 -21.58 16.61
N VAL A 177 -25.03 -22.82 16.54
CA VAL A 177 -26.44 -23.13 16.79
C VAL A 177 -26.72 -22.76 18.26
N ALA A 178 -27.40 -21.63 18.47
CA ALA A 178 -27.91 -21.26 19.78
C ALA A 178 -29.12 -22.16 20.11
N VAL A 179 -28.90 -23.16 20.96
CA VAL A 179 -30.01 -23.88 21.62
C VAL A 179 -30.48 -22.99 22.77
N ALA A 180 -31.65 -22.36 22.60
CA ALA A 180 -32.31 -21.62 23.66
C ALA A 180 -32.92 -22.61 24.66
N LEU A 181 -32.36 -22.69 25.87
CA LEU A 181 -32.99 -23.33 27.03
C LEU A 181 -33.58 -22.23 27.91
N VAL A 182 -34.89 -22.06 27.80
CA VAL A 182 -35.67 -21.17 28.66
C VAL A 182 -35.88 -21.86 30.00
N ALA A 183 -35.33 -21.29 31.06
CA ALA A 183 -35.78 -21.54 32.42
C ALA A 183 -36.02 -20.19 33.09
N SER A 184 -37.28 -19.88 33.37
CA SER A 184 -37.72 -18.68 34.07
C SER A 184 -38.43 -19.07 35.37
N ILE A 185 -38.43 -18.10 36.31
CA ILE A 185 -39.35 -17.91 37.45
C ILE A 185 -38.91 -18.65 38.73
N ALA A 186 -38.86 -18.06 39.93
CA ALA A 186 -38.88 -16.66 40.39
C ALA A 186 -38.45 -16.64 41.88
N PHE A 187 -37.86 -15.52 42.31
CA PHE A 187 -37.71 -15.16 43.71
C PHE A 187 -39.07 -14.68 44.25
N PHE A 188 -39.52 -15.22 45.39
CA PHE A 188 -40.51 -14.59 46.25
C PHE A 188 -39.88 -14.29 47.61
N ALA A 189 -40.01 -13.02 48.02
CA ALA A 189 -39.64 -12.51 49.32
C ALA A 189 -40.57 -13.06 50.41
N LEU A 190 -40.03 -13.29 51.62
CA LEU A 190 -40.80 -13.47 52.84
C LEU A 190 -40.21 -12.59 53.94
N GLN A 191 -41.10 -11.80 54.55
CA GLN A 191 -41.05 -11.39 55.94
C GLN A 191 -41.12 -12.62 56.85
#